data_AF-F8X4Q8-F1
#
_entry.id   AF-F8X4Q8-F1
#
_cell.length_a   1.000
_cell.length_b   1.000
_cell.length_c   1.000
_cell.angle_alpha   90.00
_cell.angle_beta   90.00
_cell.angle_gamma   90.00
#
_symmetry.space_group_name_H-M   'P 1'
#
loop_
_entity.id
_entity.type
_entity.pdbx_description
1 polymer ?
#
loop_
_entity_poly.entity_id
_entity_poly.type
_entity_poly.pdbx_seq_one_letter_code
_entity_poly.pdbx_strand_id
1 'polypeptide(L)' 'MKSTAYFTRTILTYLEKRAETDAQFAESFAKPDKNIDDCVLWIAIHKQHYA' A
#
# COMPACT_ATOMS: atom_id res chain seq x y z
N MET A 1 -6.02 7.09 10.14
CA MET A 1 -5.42 6.67 11.45
C MET A 1 -4.65 7.84 12.07
N LYS A 2 -4.64 8.10 13.40
CA LYS A 2 -3.66 9.05 13.99
C LYS A 2 -2.32 8.32 14.14
N SER A 3 -1.36 8.64 13.29
CA SER A 3 -0.07 7.96 13.23
C SER A 3 1.10 8.90 13.48
N THR A 4 2.24 8.35 13.94
CA THR A 4 3.49 9.09 14.00
C THR A 4 4.11 9.19 12.62
N ALA A 5 4.93 10.22 12.39
CA ALA A 5 5.67 10.36 11.13
C ALA A 5 6.56 9.14 10.84
N TYR A 6 7.16 8.56 11.88
CA TYR A 6 8.01 7.37 11.77
C TYR A 6 7.22 6.13 11.31
N PHE A 7 6.06 5.89 11.92
CA PHE A 7 5.20 4.78 11.51
C PHE A 7 4.69 4.99 10.08
N THR A 8 4.26 6.21 9.74
CA THR A 8 3.80 6.57 8.39
C THR A 8 4.87 6.26 7.33
N ARG A 9 6.12 6.63 7.60
CA ARG A 9 7.26 6.32 6.70
C ARG A 9 7.49 4.82 6.57
N THR A 10 7.43 4.08 7.68
CA THR A 10 7.58 2.62 7.68
C THR A 10 6.52 1.96 6.78
N ILE A 11 5.26 2.39 6.88
CA ILE A 11 4.17 1.89 6.03
C ILE A 11 4.44 2.24 4.57
N LEU A 12 4.80 3.49 4.25
CA LEU A 12 5.11 3.89 2.87
C LEU A 12 6.21 3.02 2.25
N THR A 13 7.32 2.79 2.95
CA THR A 13 8.41 1.94 2.46
C THR A 13 7.97 0.50 2.22
N TYR A 14 7.03 -0.04 3.01
CA TYR A 14 6.44 -1.35 2.75
C TYR A 14 5.57 -1.35 1.49
N LEU A 15 4.74 -0.32 1.29
CA LEU A 15 3.89 -0.18 0.11
C LEU A 15 4.73 -0.04 -1.16
N GLU A 16 5.80 0.75 -1.14
CA GLU A 16 6.75 0.90 -2.26
C GLU A 16 7.34 -0.46 -2.67
N LYS A 17 7.86 -1.23 -1.71
CA LYS A 17 8.38 -2.58 -1.97
C LYS A 17 7.32 -3.53 -2.52
N ARG A 18 6.06 -3.40 -2.09
CA ARG A 18 4.98 -4.21 -2.66
C ARG A 18 4.74 -3.83 -4.12
N ALA A 19 4.70 -2.54 -4.45
CA ALA A 19 4.50 -2.05 -5.82
C ALA A 19 5.62 -2.50 -6.78
N GLU A 20 6.84 -2.77 -6.28
CA GLU A 20 7.91 -3.37 -7.10
C GLU A 20 7.61 -4.81 -7.55
N THR A 21 6.76 -5.55 -6.81
CA THR A 21 6.52 -6.99 -7.00
C THR A 21 5.10 -7.34 -7.45
N ASP A 22 4.14 -6.44 -7.26
CA ASP A 22 2.73 -6.65 -7.53
C ASP A 22 2.25 -5.56 -8.51
N ALA A 23 2.19 -5.90 -9.79
CA ALA A 23 1.85 -4.96 -10.86
C ALA A 23 0.42 -4.39 -10.71
N GLN A 24 -0.53 -5.19 -10.21
CA GLN A 24 -1.90 -4.75 -10.00
C GLN A 24 -1.96 -3.76 -8.82
N PHE A 25 -1.19 -4.03 -7.76
CA PHE A 25 -1.03 -3.06 -6.68
C PHE A 25 -0.29 -1.80 -7.15
N ALA A 26 0.73 -1.92 -7.99
CA ALA A 26 1.50 -0.79 -8.51
C ALA A 26 0.61 0.21 -9.25
N GLU A 27 -0.33 -0.26 -10.07
CA GLU A 27 -1.32 0.59 -10.73
C GLU A 27 -2.18 1.35 -9.71
N SER A 28 -2.69 0.65 -8.69
CA SER A 28 -3.47 1.28 -7.62
C SER A 28 -2.64 2.28 -6.81
N PHE A 29 -1.38 1.95 -6.52
CA PHE A 29 -0.41 2.79 -5.81
C PHE A 29 0.11 3.96 -6.65
N ALA A 30 -0.06 3.97 -7.97
CA ALA A 30 0.31 5.09 -8.82
C ALA A 30 -0.73 6.22 -8.84
N LYS A 31 -1.98 5.95 -8.42
CA LYS A 31 -3.10 6.92 -8.51
C LYS A 31 -2.79 8.24 -7.78
N PRO A 32 -3.14 9.41 -8.37
CA PRO A 32 -2.81 10.71 -7.79
C PRO A 32 -3.56 11.01 -6.49
N ASP A 33 -4.82 10.55 -6.37
CA ASP A 33 -5.68 10.79 -5.20
C ASP A 33 -5.59 9.69 -4.13
N LYS A 34 -4.57 8.83 -4.21
CA LYS A 34 -4.39 7.74 -3.25
C LYS A 34 -4.05 8.27 -1.86
N ASN A 35 -4.54 7.59 -0.84
CA ASN A 35 -4.05 7.74 0.53
C ASN A 35 -3.49 6.41 1.05
N ILE A 36 -2.70 6.48 2.13
CA ILE A 36 -2.05 5.31 2.72
C ILE A 36 -3.07 4.31 3.26
N ASP A 37 -4.15 4.79 3.88
CA ASP A 37 -5.19 3.94 4.46
C ASP A 37 -5.88 3.10 3.36
N ASP A 38 -6.15 3.68 2.18
CA ASP A 38 -6.70 2.97 1.02
C ASP A 38 -5.74 1.91 0.47
N CYS A 39 -4.44 2.21 0.43
CA CYS A 39 -3.43 1.25 -0.02
C CYS A 39 -3.34 0.05 0.93
N VAL A 40 -3.40 0.30 2.24
CA VAL A 40 -3.41 -0.75 3.26
C VAL A 40 -4.70 -1.58 3.16
N LEU A 41 -5.85 -0.92 2.99
CA LEU A 41 -7.14 -1.59 2.80
C LEU A 41 -7.15 -2.44 1.52
N TRP A 42 -6.60 -1.92 0.43
CA TRP A 42 -6.46 -2.63 -0.82
C TRP A 42 -5.68 -3.92 -0.61
N ILE A 43 -4.51 -3.85 0.04
CA ILE A 43 -3.71 -5.05 0.35
C ILE A 43 -4.51 -6.01 1.23
N ALA A 44 -5.19 -5.52 2.27
CA ALA A 44 -5.94 -6.38 3.18
C ALA A 44 -7.08 -7.15 2.47
N ILE A 45 -7.78 -6.51 1.53
CA ILE A 45 -8.91 -7.11 0.81
C ILE A 45 -8.45 -7.97 -0.37
N HIS A 46 -7.46 -7.50 -1.14
CA HIS A 46 -7.04 -8.12 -2.40
C HIS A 46 -5.95 -9.20 -2.21
N LYS A 47 -5.49 -9.45 -0.98
CA LYS A 47 -4.56 -10.54 -0.60
C LYS A 47 -5.11 -11.97 -0.82
N GLN A 48 -6.13 -12.18 -1.66
CA GLN A 48 -6.79 -13.50 -1.84
C GLN A 48 -6.13 -14.46 -2.84
N HIS A 49 -4.99 -14.14 -3.49
CA HIS A 49 -4.49 -15.01 -4.58
C HIS A 49 -3.00 -15.36 -4.62
N TYR A 50 -2.26 -15.33 -3.51
CA TYR A 50 -0.91 -15.93 -3.50
C TYR A 50 -0.66 -16.66 -2.17
N ALA A 51 -0.99 -17.96 -2.19
CA ALA A 51 -0.43 -18.98 -1.30
C ALA A 51 0.97 -19.37 -1.78
#